data_AF-A0A2X4W2K6-F1
#
_entry.id   AF-A0A2X4W2K6-F1
#
_cell.length_a   1.000
_cell.length_b   1.000
_cell.length_c   1.000
_cell.angle_alpha   90.00
_cell.angle_beta   90.00
_cell.angle_gamma   90.00
#
_symmetry.space_group_name_H-M   'P 1'
#
loop_
_entity.id
_entity.type
_entity.pdbx_description
1 polymer ?
#
loop_
_entity_poly.entity_id
_entity_poly.type
_entity_poly.pdbx_seq_one_letter_code
_entity_poly.pdbx_strand_id
1 'polypeptide(L)' 'MNNFKLHTPTRILFGKGAIVDLRDQIPQDARVLITYGGGSVKKNRCTGASSGSITRA' A
#
# COMPACT_ATOMS: atom_id res chain seq x y z
N MET A 1 -30.65 -20.58 -1.88
CA MET A 1 -29.21 -20.22 -1.73
C MET A 1 -28.42 -21.45 -2.15
N ASN A 2 -27.53 -21.32 -3.14
CA ASN A 2 -26.74 -22.45 -3.64
C ASN A 2 -25.40 -22.51 -2.92
N ASN A 3 -24.78 -23.69 -2.88
CA ASN A 3 -23.46 -23.85 -2.30
C ASN A 3 -22.42 -23.11 -3.15
N PHE A 4 -21.57 -22.33 -2.48
CA PHE A 4 -20.42 -21.67 -3.10
C PHE A 4 -19.19 -21.82 -2.21
N LYS A 5 -18.01 -21.69 -2.83
CA LYS A 5 -16.73 -21.56 -2.14
C LYS A 5 -16.23 -20.14 -2.37
N LEU A 6 -16.10 -19.37 -1.29
CA LEU A 6 -15.59 -18.00 -1.33
C LEU A 6 -14.11 -18.00 -0.95
N HIS A 7 -13.29 -17.37 -1.78
CA HIS A 7 -11.89 -17.12 -1.47
C HIS A 7 -11.57 -15.64 -1.62
N THR A 8 -11.18 -15.01 -0.50
CA THR A 8 -10.71 -13.62 -0.44
C THR A 8 -9.26 -13.60 0.05
N PRO A 9 -8.25 -13.75 -0.84
CA PRO A 9 -6.84 -13.84 -0.47
C PRO A 9 -6.23 -12.52 -0.02
N THR A 10 -6.91 -11.40 -0.25
CA THR A 10 -6.37 -10.05 -0.02
C THR A 10 -6.11 -9.80 1.45
N ARG A 11 -4.86 -9.47 1.79
CA ARG A 11 -4.46 -9.04 3.13
C ARG A 11 -4.87 -7.58 3.34
N ILE A 12 -5.58 -7.32 4.43
CA ILE A 12 -6.05 -5.98 4.80
C ILE A 12 -5.14 -5.43 5.90
N LEU A 13 -4.44 -4.33 5.61
CA LEU A 13 -3.72 -3.53 6.61
C LEU A 13 -4.67 -2.42 7.08
N PHE A 14 -5.12 -2.47 8.34
CA PHE A 14 -6.13 -1.57 8.89
C PHE A 14 -5.59 -0.78 10.09
N GLY A 15 -6.05 0.46 10.25
CA GLY A 15 -5.69 1.33 11.37
C GLY A 15 -4.99 2.62 10.94
N LYS A 16 -4.92 3.59 11.85
CA LYS A 16 -4.21 4.85 11.63
C LYS A 16 -2.69 4.57 11.57
N GLY A 17 -2.06 4.92 10.45
CA GLY A 17 -0.62 4.71 10.27
C GLY A 17 -0.22 3.35 9.68
N ALA A 18 -1.19 2.50 9.29
CA ALA A 18 -0.92 1.17 8.70
C ALA A 18 -0.08 1.20 7.41
N ILE A 19 0.17 2.38 6.83
CA ILE A 19 1.07 2.56 5.70
C ILE A 19 2.53 2.25 6.03
N VAL A 20 2.94 2.29 7.31
CA VAL A 20 4.31 1.94 7.73
C VAL A 20 4.59 0.46 7.46
N ASP A 21 3.62 -0.41 7.73
CA ASP A 21 3.71 -1.86 7.56
C ASP A 21 3.76 -2.27 6.07
N LEU A 22 3.44 -1.34 5.15
CA LEU A 22 3.45 -1.59 3.71
C LEU A 22 4.85 -1.98 3.20
N ARG A 23 5.92 -1.44 3.81
CA ARG A 23 7.30 -1.79 3.42
C ARG A 23 7.59 -3.27 3.60
N ASP A 24 7.09 -3.86 4.69
CA ASP A 24 7.32 -5.27 5.00
C ASP A 24 6.54 -6.22 4.09
N GLN A 25 5.55 -5.70 3.36
CA GLN A 25 4.77 -6.46 2.38
C GLN A 25 5.37 -6.44 0.97
N ILE A 26 6.40 -5.61 0.73
CA ILE A 26 7.03 -5.46 -0.59
C ILE A 26 8.42 -6.11 -0.53
N PRO A 27 8.77 -6.99 -1.47
CA PRO A 27 10.13 -7.54 -1.55
C PRO A 27 11.16 -6.42 -1.69
N GLN A 28 12.29 -6.52 -0.97
CA GLN A 28 13.31 -5.45 -0.93
C GLN A 28 13.88 -5.09 -2.30
N ASP A 29 13.98 -6.07 -3.20
CA ASP A 29 14.52 -5.90 -4.54
C ASP A 29 13.46 -5.54 -5.59
N ALA A 30 12.21 -5.31 -5.18
CA ALA A 30 11.12 -5.02 -6.10
C ALA A 30 11.22 -3.57 -6.63
N ARG A 31 11.25 -3.42 -7.96
CA ARG A 31 10.96 -2.14 -8.61
C ARG A 31 9.45 -1.94 -8.67
N VAL A 32 8.93 -1.04 -7.83
CA VAL A 32 7.49 -0.78 -7.70
C VAL A 32 7.06 0.42 -8.54
N LEU A 33 6.03 0.23 -9.38
CA LEU A 33 5.31 1.31 -10.05
C LEU A 33 4.07 1.66 -9.23
N ILE A 34 3.98 2.92 -8.78
CA ILE A 34 2.80 3.42 -8.06
C ILE A 34 1.91 4.15 -9.06
N THR A 35 0.70 3.65 -9.27
CA THR A 35 -0.31 4.29 -10.14
C THR A 35 -1.29 5.08 -9.29
N TYR A 36 -1.57 6.32 -9.69
CA TYR A 36 -2.59 7.17 -9.08
C TYR A 36 -3.26 8.04 -10.13
N GLY A 37 -4.51 8.44 -9.88
CA GLY A 37 -5.31 9.29 -10.78
C GLY A 37 -4.96 10.78 -10.69
N GLY A 38 -5.96 11.66 -10.80
CA GLY A 38 -5.81 13.12 -10.96
C GLY A 38 -5.19 13.94 -9.81
N GLY A 39 -4.40 13.34 -8.93
CA GLY A 39 -3.55 14.07 -7.97
C GLY A 39 -4.16 14.34 -6.58
N SER A 40 -5.35 13.83 -6.28
CA SER A 40 -5.96 13.92 -4.94
C SER A 40 -5.09 13.30 -3.84
N VAL A 41 -4.30 12.27 -4.18
CA VAL A 41 -3.33 11.62 -3.28
C VAL A 41 -2.14 12.53 -2.94
N LYS A 42 -1.78 13.49 -3.80
CA LYS A 42 -0.79 14.54 -3.48
C LYS A 42 -1.39 15.69 -2.66
N LYS A 43 -2.69 15.96 -2.85
CA LYS A 43 -3.40 17.09 -2.21
C LYS A 43 -3.85 16.77 -0.79
N ASN A 44 -4.24 15.53 -0.54
CA ASN A 44 -4.45 15.02 0.80
C ASN A 44 -3.09 14.60 1.36
N ARG A 45 -2.73 15.00 2.59
CA ARG A 45 -1.40 14.80 3.21
C ARG A 45 -1.05 13.31 3.50
N CYS A 46 -1.51 12.36 2.68
CA CYS A 46 -1.10 10.94 2.73
C CYS A 46 0.40 10.74 2.46
N THR A 47 1.09 11.74 1.91
CA THR A 47 2.55 11.75 1.77
C THR A 47 3.30 12.32 2.98
N GLY A 48 2.61 12.74 4.04
CA GLY A 48 3.22 13.34 5.23
C GLY A 48 3.99 12.39 6.15
N ALA A 49 4.06 11.09 5.85
CA ALA A 49 4.68 10.08 6.72
C ALA A 49 5.75 9.19 6.04
N SER A 50 6.21 9.54 4.83
CA SER A 50 7.20 8.73 4.10
C SER A 50 8.30 9.55 3.42
N SER A 51 8.74 10.66 4.01
CA SER A 51 9.97 11.37 3.60
C SER A 51 11.27 10.59 3.91
N GLY A 52 11.17 9.34 4.34
CA GLY A 52 12.25 8.37 4.22
C GLY A 52 12.26 7.78 2.82
N SER A 53 13.08 8.34 1.96
CA SER A 53 13.58 7.75 0.71
C SER A 53 13.52 6.22 0.69
N ILE A 54 12.64 5.65 -0.13
CA ILE A 54 12.88 4.32 -0.73
C ILE A 54 13.92 4.58 -1.83
N THR A 55 15.15 4.87 -1.41
CA THR A 55 16.27 5.09 -2.31
C THR A 55 17.35 4.14 -1.86
N ARG A 56 17.75 3.29 -2.80
CA ARG A 56 18.82 2.28 -2.75
C ARG A 56 19.95 2.68 -1.80
N ALA A 57 20.33 1.77 -0.91
CA ALA A 57 21.73 1.51 -0.61
C ALA A 57 22.15 0.32 -1.47
#